data_AF-A0A6G6SL31-F1
#
_entry.id   AF-A0A6G6SL31-F1
#
_cell.length_a   1.000
_cell.length_b   1.000
_cell.length_c   1.000
_cell.angle_alpha   90.00
_cell.angle_beta   90.00
_cell.angle_gamma   90.00
#
_symmetry.space_group_name_H-M   'P 1'
#
loop_
_entity.id
_entity.type
_entity.pdbx_description
1 polymer ?
#
loop_
_entity_poly.entity_id
_entity_poly.type
_entity_poly.pdbx_seq_one_letter_code
_entity_poly.pdbx_strand_id
1 'polypeptide(L)' 'MDYYLTNAINGIGFTLHKDACKKVLLTERRFYLGYYFGEYNAIQEAKRVTSGMVVLCSECMKKPQ' A
#
# COMPACT_ATOMS: atom_id res chain seq x y z
N MET A 1 4.50 -2.81 10.99
CA MET A 1 4.49 -1.47 10.36
C MET A 1 3.09 -1.24 9.83
N ASP A 2 2.62 0.00 9.86
CA ASP A 2 1.31 0.35 9.33
C ASP A 2 1.34 0.44 7.80
N TYR A 3 0.28 -0.06 7.18
CA TYR A 3 0.12 -0.07 5.74
C TYR A 3 -1.15 0.65 5.31
N TYR A 4 -1.05 1.33 4.16
CA TYR A 4 -2.11 2.13 3.57
C TYR A 4 -2.28 1.77 2.10
N LEU A 5 -3.52 1.76 1.62
CA LEU A 5 -3.87 1.60 0.23
C LEU A 5 -4.24 2.94 -0.38
N THR A 6 -3.80 3.19 -1.60
CA THR A 6 -4.28 4.28 -2.44
C THR A 6 -4.75 3.71 -3.77
N ASN A 7 -5.65 4.41 -4.46
CA ASN A 7 -5.98 4.05 -5.83
C ASN A 7 -4.75 4.21 -6.72
N ALA A 8 -4.51 3.27 -7.62
CA ALA A 8 -3.48 3.44 -8.63
C ALA A 8 -3.76 4.70 -9.47
N ILE A 9 -2.70 5.39 -9.91
CA ILE A 9 -2.79 6.64 -10.69
C ILE A 9 -3.64 6.46 -11.96
N ASN A 10 -3.68 5.24 -12.51
CA ASN A 10 -4.44 4.92 -13.72
C ASN A 10 -5.83 4.34 -13.44
N GLY A 11 -6.31 4.40 -12.19
CA GLY A 11 -7.62 3.88 -11.78
C GLY A 11 -7.77 2.35 -11.77
N ILE A 12 -6.77 1.63 -12.29
CA ILE A 12 -6.76 0.17 -12.34
C ILE A 12 -5.90 -0.36 -11.18
N GLY A 13 -6.57 -0.81 -10.12
CA GLY A 13 -5.93 -1.44 -8.96
C GLY A 13 -5.54 -0.47 -7.85
N PHE A 14 -4.75 -0.99 -6.92
CA PHE A 14 -4.39 -0.34 -5.68
C PHE A 14 -2.88 -0.34 -5.48
N THR A 15 -2.36 0.75 -4.93
CA THR A 15 -0.97 0.85 -4.51
C THR A 15 -0.89 0.71 -3.00
N LEU A 16 -0.08 -0.25 -2.54
CA LEU A 16 0.22 -0.46 -1.12
C LEU A 16 1.40 0.42 -0.71
N HIS A 17 1.24 1.15 0.39
CA HIS A 17 2.23 2.04 0.96
C HIS A 17 2.51 1.69 2.41
N LYS A 18 3.77 1.82 2.82
CA LYS A 18 4.16 1.88 4.24
C LYS A 18 3.78 3.26 4.81
N ASP A 19 3.52 3.33 6.10
CA ASP A 19 3.31 4.58 6.85
C ASP A 19 4.40 5.65 6.62
N ALA A 20 5.66 5.23 6.54
CA ALA A 20 6.81 6.10 6.30
C ALA A 20 6.91 6.60 4.84
N CYS A 21 5.98 6.20 3.96
CA CYS A 21 5.99 6.59 2.56
C CYS A 21 5.57 8.06 2.39
N LYS A 22 6.54 8.94 2.10
CA LYS A 22 6.26 10.37 1.85
C LYS A 22 5.26 10.62 0.71
N LYS A 23 5.17 9.72 -0.28
CA LYS A 23 4.18 9.81 -1.36
C LYS A 23 2.73 9.60 -0.89
N VAL A 24 2.52 8.80 0.17
CA VAL A 24 1.17 8.52 0.69
C VAL A 24 0.60 9.67 1.51
N LEU A 25 1.45 10.52 2.07
CA LEU A 25 1.02 11.70 2.85
C LEU A 25 0.39 12.79 1.97
N LEU A 26 0.63 12.73 0.66
CA LEU A 26 0.14 13.73 -0.31
C LEU A 26 -1.20 13.34 -0.94
N THR A 27 -1.76 12.15 -0.66
CA THR A 27 -2.99 11.68 -1.28
C THR A 27 -4.17 11.73 -0.31
N GLU A 28 -5.23 12.46 -0.69
CA GLU A 28 -6.44 12.62 0.14
C GLU A 28 -7.27 11.34 0.26
N ARG A 29 -7.12 10.38 -0.67
CA ARG A 29 -7.83 9.09 -0.64
C ARG A 29 -6.88 7.94 -0.34
N ARG A 30 -6.54 7.81 0.95
CA ARG A 30 -5.84 6.64 1.50
C ARG A 30 -6.78 5.82 2.39
N PHE A 31 -6.74 4.51 2.24
CA PHE A 31 -7.40 3.56 3.13
C PHE A 31 -6.35 2.95 4.05
N TYR A 32 -6.60 2.96 5.36
CA TYR A 32 -5.76 2.21 6.29
C TYR A 32 -6.05 0.72 6.12
N LEU A 33 -5.00 -0.06 5.82
CA LEU A 33 -5.12 -1.51 5.66
C LEU A 33 -4.95 -2.22 7.01
N GLY A 34 -4.00 -1.78 7.83
CA GLY A 34 -3.68 -2.41 9.10
C GLY A 34 -2.18 -2.43 9.40
N TYR A 35 -1.86 -2.94 10.59
CA TYR A 35 -0.49 -3.23 11.01
C TYR A 35 -0.12 -4.66 10.61
N TYR A 36 0.98 -4.81 9.86
CA TYR A 36 1.49 -6.12 9.45
C TYR A 36 2.99 -6.25 9.75
N PHE A 37 3.40 -7.49 10.00
CA PHE A 37 4.80 -7.87 10.09
C PHE A 37 5.29 -8.28 8.70
N GLY A 38 5.96 -7.36 8.02
CA GLY A 38 6.50 -7.54 6.68
C GLY A 38 5.49 -7.28 5.55
N GLU A 39 6.04 -7.10 4.35
CA GLU A 39 5.29 -6.70 3.15
C GLU A 39 4.42 -7.82 2.61
N TYR A 40 4.86 -9.08 2.75
CA TYR A 40 4.15 -10.24 2.21
C TYR A 40 2.71 -10.35 2.76
N ASN A 41 2.56 -10.28 4.09
CA ASN A 41 1.26 -10.37 4.75
C ASN A 41 0.35 -9.19 4.38
N ALA A 42 0.92 -7.98 4.33
CA ALA A 42 0.19 -6.79 3.91
C ALA A 42 -0.29 -6.90 2.45
N ILE A 43 0.52 -7.44 1.54
CA ILE A 43 0.16 -7.65 0.14
C ILE A 43 -0.96 -8.69 0.01
N GLN A 44 -0.91 -9.78 0.76
CA GLN A 44 -1.95 -10.81 0.72
C GLN A 44 -3.29 -10.26 1.22
N GLU A 45 -3.31 -9.53 2.34
CA GLU A 45 -4.55 -8.95 2.84
C GLU A 45 -5.07 -7.84 1.92
N ALA A 46 -4.19 -7.01 1.36
CA ALA A 46 -4.56 -6.01 0.37
C ALA A 46 -5.26 -6.64 -0.84
N LYS A 47 -4.75 -7.77 -1.35
CA LYS A 47 -5.39 -8.50 -2.45
C LYS A 47 -6.76 -9.05 -2.03
N ARG A 48 -6.86 -9.57 -0.81
CA ARG A 48 -8.12 -10.11 -0.26
C ARG A 48 -9.21 -9.04 -0.15
N VAL A 49 -8.88 -7.86 0.39
CA VAL A 49 -9.88 -6.81 0.66
C VAL A 49 -10.25 -6.01 -0.59
N THR A 50 -9.33 -5.86 -1.54
CA THR A 50 -9.58 -5.05 -2.75
C THR A 50 -10.14 -5.85 -3.91
N SER A 51 -9.98 -7.18 -3.91
CA SER A 51 -10.30 -8.05 -5.06
C SER A 51 -9.68 -7.59 -6.40
N GLY A 52 -8.64 -6.74 -6.34
CA GLY A 52 -8.02 -6.07 -7.48
C GLY A 52 -6.51 -6.27 -7.52
N MET A 53 -5.87 -5.73 -8.57
CA MET A 53 -4.41 -5.74 -8.67
C MET A 53 -3.82 -4.85 -7.58
N VAL A 54 -2.93 -5.41 -6.75
CA VAL A 54 -2.20 -4.67 -5.72
C VAL A 54 -0.72 -4.65 -6.06
N VAL A 55 -0.13 -3.45 -6.07
CA VAL A 55 1.29 -3.24 -6.30
C VAL A 55 1.89 -2.51 -5.10
N LEU A 56 3.05 -2.95 -4.62
CA LEU A 56 3.79 -2.23 -3.60
C LEU A 56 4.40 -0.96 -4.20
N CYS A 57 4.28 0.18 -3.50
CA CYS A 57 4.86 1.44 -3.94
C CYS A 57 6.38 1.27 -4.18
N SER A 58 6.88 1.73 -5.33
CA SER A 58 8.30 1.61 -5.70
C SER A 58 9.25 2.28 -4.71
N GLU A 59 8.82 3.38 -4.07
CA GLU A 59 9.59 4.04 -3.02
C GLU A 59 9.61 3.23 -1.71
N CYS A 60 8.56 2.44 -1.45
CA CYS A 60 8.51 1.51 -0.31
C CYS A 60 9.37 0.28 -0.54
N MET A 61 9.54 -0.16 -1.80
CA MET A 61 10.45 -1.25 -2.18
C MET A 61 11.92 -0.86 -2.04
N LYS A 62 12.29 0.37 -2.41
CA LYS A 62 13.69 0.85 -2.36
C LYS A 62 14.21 1.10 -0.96
N LYS A 63 13.32 1.25 0.02
CA LYS A 63 13.68 1.43 1.42
C LYS A 63 13.45 0.12 2.17
N PRO A 64 14.47 -0.75 2.31
CA PRO A 64 14.47 -1.70 3.40
C PRO A 64 14.34 -0.91 4.71
N GLN A 65 13.54 -1.46 5.62
CA GLN A 65 13.27 -0.87 6.94
C GLN A 65 14.57 -0.55 7.68
#